data_AF-A0A250J9F7-F1
#
_entry.id   AF-A0A250J9F7-F1
#
_cell.length_a   1.000
_cell.length_b   1.000
_cell.length_c   1.000
_cell.angle_alpha   90.00
_cell.angle_beta   90.00
_cell.angle_gamma   90.00
#
_symmetry.space_group_name_H-M   'P 1'
#
loop_
_entity.id
_entity.type
_entity.pdbx_description
1 polymer ?
#
loop_
_entity_poly.entity_id
_entity_poly.type
_entity_poly.pdbx_seq_one_letter_code
_entity_poly.pdbx_strand_id
1 'polypeptide(L)'
;MRQSFRFESVSLALCAWAFAVGLISCSGGNNESVQTPCEGVACGPGRCEVSDDRPVCACDPGHHAEGLTCLRDGTPPFDPCAPNPCMHAGRGQCSNVQGRAVCACDPGKVEDGSGQCVSLDACEPNPCTAPHKTNCSVVEGQPVCACVSGYVPQGEACVLSVPDDHGNTPAESSPVIIDAPPTGGAFESTEDVDVFSFQAQAGHIYAFTCNPGGGATDCRVSLSDAAGQVLAVDNNGGTGFIVYEYPTAGTYFFRVSSGQVGTYTYRLEDLGFDDHGDTPSEATPVTPSSTSVGAILHATTDVDVFSFEAAAGHIYELACNTSAFDCDLVLLNALGTVVASDTTHTTYARVRVELNTPGTYFFRIQPGGSTVGAYTYRLQDLGVDDHGDTLATATPITPGTSGVPAQFEVSRDEDWFSFTATAGRLYDFTCSTASIDCDVYLLDATGNVVAADTTSTTVTRVRRKFTTGGTFYYRVVASSGWNVSYTSYTYRLQDLGVDDHGDTLATATPITPSASWVPAQFEVSRDEDWFSFTATAGRLYEFSCSTASIDCDLYLLDSEGKVIVANTTSTSTTRVRWRPTTGGTFYYRVVAASGWNVSYTSYSYQLQDLGEYTVKVQ
;
A
#
# COMPACT_ATOMS: atom_id res chain seq x y z
N MET A 1 9.24 -39.84 22.25
CA MET A 1 9.52 -40.85 23.30
C MET A 1 8.34 -41.83 23.37
N ARG A 2 8.41 -42.81 24.29
CA ARG A 2 7.31 -43.67 24.79
C ARG A 2 5.99 -42.89 25.07
N GLN A 3 4.80 -43.48 25.13
CA GLN A 3 4.35 -44.89 24.99
C GLN A 3 2.87 -44.97 24.54
N SER A 4 2.35 -46.19 24.34
CA SER A 4 0.96 -46.52 23.99
C SER A 4 0.01 -46.63 25.21
N PHE A 5 -1.20 -47.21 25.01
CA PHE A 5 -2.38 -47.40 25.91
C PHE A 5 -3.50 -46.35 25.69
N ARG A 6 -4.69 -46.74 25.15
CA ARG A 6 -5.89 -47.35 25.80
C ARG A 6 -6.68 -46.32 26.64
N PHE A 7 -8.01 -46.33 26.75
CA PHE A 7 -9.18 -46.95 26.07
C PHE A 7 -10.44 -46.29 26.71
N GLU A 8 -11.67 -46.61 26.26
CA GLU A 8 -13.00 -46.34 26.88
C GLU A 8 -13.96 -45.42 26.07
N SER A 9 -15.29 -45.62 26.08
CA SER A 9 -16.11 -46.82 26.38
C SER A 9 -17.59 -46.61 25.96
N VAL A 10 -18.41 -47.68 26.04
CA VAL A 10 -19.90 -47.69 26.09
C VAL A 10 -20.65 -47.27 24.81
N SER A 11 -21.74 -47.91 24.33
CA SER A 11 -22.28 -49.28 24.46
C SER A 11 -23.49 -49.41 23.51
N LEU A 12 -23.76 -50.59 22.93
CA LEU A 12 -24.97 -51.39 23.23
C LEU A 12 -24.88 -52.78 22.56
N ALA A 13 -25.79 -53.69 22.95
CA ALA A 13 -25.72 -55.11 22.62
C ALA A 13 -26.67 -55.55 21.50
N LEU A 14 -26.33 -56.66 20.85
CA LEU A 14 -27.27 -57.53 20.13
C LEU A 14 -26.92 -58.99 20.46
N CYS A 15 -27.94 -59.82 20.72
CA CYS A 15 -27.77 -61.14 21.30
C CYS A 15 -27.39 -62.21 20.27
N ALA A 16 -26.48 -63.11 20.66
CA ALA A 16 -26.34 -64.45 20.10
C ALA A 16 -26.66 -65.48 21.19
N TRP A 17 -27.41 -66.53 20.85
CA TRP A 17 -27.69 -67.66 21.75
C TRP A 17 -27.32 -68.97 21.07
N ALA A 18 -26.36 -69.69 21.66
CA ALA A 18 -26.04 -71.08 21.35
C ALA A 18 -25.72 -71.80 22.66
N PHE A 19 -26.28 -73.00 22.86
CA PHE A 19 -26.24 -73.74 24.13
C PHE A 19 -25.13 -74.78 24.18
N ALA A 20 -24.56 -75.05 25.36
CA ALA A 20 -23.66 -76.19 25.58
C ALA A 20 -23.67 -76.75 27.03
N VAL A 21 -24.13 -78.00 27.16
CA VAL A 21 -23.65 -79.10 28.05
C VAL A 21 -23.68 -78.94 29.59
N GLY A 22 -24.18 -79.96 30.32
CA GLY A 22 -23.87 -80.13 31.77
C GLY A 22 -24.67 -81.10 32.68
N LEU A 23 -24.65 -82.42 32.43
CA LEU A 23 -24.66 -83.59 33.38
C LEU A 23 -25.47 -83.62 34.72
N ILE A 24 -26.09 -84.78 35.07
CA ILE A 24 -25.93 -85.61 36.33
C ILE A 24 -27.14 -86.56 36.66
N SER A 25 -26.85 -87.85 36.99
CA SER A 25 -27.69 -88.89 37.69
C SER A 25 -28.98 -89.42 36.99
N CYS A 26 -29.47 -90.69 37.03
CA CYS A 26 -29.38 -91.89 37.91
C CYS A 26 -30.19 -91.80 39.23
N SER A 27 -30.89 -92.81 39.79
CA SER A 27 -31.33 -94.20 39.46
C SER A 27 -32.18 -94.73 40.66
N GLY A 28 -32.98 -95.82 40.70
CA GLY A 28 -33.36 -96.92 39.79
C GLY A 28 -34.08 -98.06 40.59
N GLY A 29 -34.63 -99.11 39.96
CA GLY A 29 -35.24 -100.31 40.62
C GLY A 29 -36.79 -100.37 40.63
N ASN A 30 -37.49 -101.52 40.78
CA ASN A 30 -37.11 -102.91 41.10
C ASN A 30 -38.10 -103.96 40.51
N ASN A 31 -37.65 -105.23 40.39
CA ASN A 31 -38.39 -106.53 40.45
C ASN A 31 -39.52 -106.85 39.42
N GLU A 32 -39.74 -108.11 38.96
CA GLU A 32 -38.98 -109.37 39.17
C GLU A 32 -39.24 -110.44 38.06
N SER A 33 -38.22 -111.28 37.81
CA SER A 33 -38.29 -112.65 37.26
C SER A 33 -39.12 -112.98 35.99
N VAL A 34 -38.52 -112.87 34.80
CA VAL A 34 -38.88 -113.65 33.59
C VAL A 34 -37.61 -113.99 32.77
N GLN A 35 -37.40 -115.28 32.45
CA GLN A 35 -36.43 -115.90 31.51
C GLN A 35 -35.00 -115.30 31.34
N THR A 36 -33.97 -116.16 31.43
CA THR A 36 -32.58 -115.76 31.11
C THR A 36 -32.39 -115.49 29.61
N PRO A 37 -31.92 -114.29 29.17
CA PRO A 37 -32.14 -113.84 27.78
C PRO A 37 -31.48 -114.67 26.65
N CYS A 38 -30.39 -115.38 26.91
CA CYS A 38 -29.70 -116.23 25.91
C CYS A 38 -30.27 -117.66 25.78
N GLU A 39 -31.32 -118.03 26.50
CA GLU A 39 -31.89 -119.39 26.45
C GLU A 39 -32.58 -119.66 25.11
N GLY A 40 -31.92 -120.44 24.24
CA GLY A 40 -32.42 -120.83 22.91
C GLY A 40 -31.86 -120.02 21.72
N VAL A 41 -30.93 -119.10 21.94
CA VAL A 41 -30.35 -118.25 20.87
C VAL A 41 -29.08 -118.87 20.28
N ALA A 42 -28.96 -118.90 18.95
CA ALA A 42 -27.82 -119.46 18.22
C ALA A 42 -27.20 -118.44 17.24
N CYS A 43 -26.02 -117.91 17.59
CA CYS A 43 -25.40 -116.76 16.92
C CYS A 43 -24.64 -117.04 15.61
N GLY A 44 -24.43 -118.30 15.25
CA GLY A 44 -23.53 -118.68 14.13
C GLY A 44 -22.05 -118.62 14.56
N PRO A 45 -21.16 -117.94 13.81
CA PRO A 45 -19.75 -117.74 14.18
C PRO A 45 -19.61 -116.65 15.28
N GLY A 46 -20.06 -117.00 16.47
CA GLY A 46 -20.07 -116.14 17.65
C GLY A 46 -20.83 -116.79 18.82
N ARG A 47 -20.78 -116.17 19.99
CA ARG A 47 -21.48 -116.64 21.20
C ARG A 47 -22.58 -115.68 21.64
N CYS A 48 -23.65 -116.20 22.24
CA CYS A 48 -24.65 -115.35 22.87
C CYS A 48 -24.10 -114.79 24.19
N GLU A 49 -24.18 -113.48 24.35
CA GLU A 49 -23.93 -112.76 25.60
C GLU A 49 -25.18 -111.96 25.96
N VAL A 50 -25.34 -111.59 27.23
CA VAL A 50 -26.48 -110.78 27.68
C VAL A 50 -26.02 -109.32 27.78
N SER A 51 -26.73 -108.43 27.08
CA SER A 51 -26.53 -106.98 27.14
C SER A 51 -27.90 -106.31 27.23
N ASP A 52 -28.06 -105.37 28.17
CA ASP A 52 -29.32 -104.68 28.48
C ASP A 52 -30.55 -105.61 28.59
N ASP A 53 -30.39 -106.70 29.36
CA ASP A 53 -31.36 -107.80 29.58
C ASP A 53 -31.93 -108.43 28.29
N ARG A 54 -31.15 -108.40 27.20
CA ARG A 54 -31.47 -109.04 25.92
C ARG A 54 -30.32 -109.96 25.48
N PRO A 55 -30.59 -110.99 24.67
CA PRO A 55 -29.53 -111.69 23.98
C PRO A 55 -28.90 -110.76 22.95
N VAL A 56 -27.57 -110.77 22.86
CA VAL A 56 -26.78 -110.20 21.77
C VAL A 56 -25.72 -111.21 21.34
N CYS A 57 -25.27 -111.12 20.10
CA CYS A 57 -24.25 -112.03 19.57
C CYS A 57 -22.87 -111.36 19.59
N ALA A 58 -21.97 -111.86 20.43
CA ALA A 58 -20.55 -111.51 20.39
C ALA A 58 -19.88 -112.33 19.28
N CYS A 59 -19.56 -111.68 18.17
CA CYS A 59 -19.10 -112.31 16.94
C CYS A 59 -17.58 -112.52 16.88
N ASP A 60 -17.16 -113.57 16.17
CA ASP A 60 -15.74 -113.84 15.94
C ASP A 60 -15.10 -112.78 15.01
N PRO A 61 -13.83 -112.37 15.23
CA PRO A 61 -13.20 -111.28 14.48
C PRO A 61 -13.31 -111.38 12.96
N GLY A 62 -13.71 -110.26 12.32
CA GLY A 62 -14.05 -110.21 10.89
C GLY A 62 -15.52 -110.53 10.59
N HIS A 63 -16.38 -110.56 11.62
CA HIS A 63 -17.83 -110.56 11.52
C HIS A 63 -18.41 -109.52 12.49
N HIS A 64 -19.47 -108.81 12.10
CA HIS A 64 -20.29 -107.99 12.98
C HIS A 64 -21.62 -108.68 13.30
N ALA A 65 -22.28 -108.22 14.36
CA ALA A 65 -23.61 -108.70 14.74
C ALA A 65 -24.69 -107.90 13.99
N GLU A 66 -25.52 -108.59 13.20
CA GLU A 66 -26.77 -108.02 12.70
C GLU A 66 -27.94 -108.77 13.38
N GLY A 67 -28.49 -108.14 14.42
CA GLY A 67 -29.47 -108.78 15.30
C GLY A 67 -28.86 -109.95 16.09
N LEU A 68 -29.43 -111.15 15.93
CA LEU A 68 -29.00 -112.38 16.61
C LEU A 68 -28.20 -113.31 15.68
N THR A 69 -27.44 -112.76 14.73
CA THR A 69 -26.60 -113.54 13.82
C THR A 69 -25.33 -112.76 13.47
N CYS A 70 -24.21 -113.47 13.40
CA CYS A 70 -22.91 -112.90 13.02
C CYS A 70 -22.69 -112.98 11.50
N LEU A 71 -22.54 -111.82 10.84
CA LEU A 71 -22.35 -111.68 9.41
C LEU A 71 -20.96 -111.11 9.09
N ARG A 72 -20.36 -111.56 7.99
CA ARG A 72 -18.94 -111.32 7.69
C ARG A 72 -18.68 -109.90 7.18
N ASP A 73 -17.66 -109.25 7.72
CA ASP A 73 -17.31 -107.87 7.37
C ASP A 73 -16.79 -107.74 5.93
N GLY A 74 -17.37 -106.79 5.20
CA GLY A 74 -17.02 -106.47 3.82
C GLY A 74 -15.76 -105.60 3.72
N THR A 75 -14.98 -105.86 2.68
CA THR A 75 -13.70 -105.19 2.33
C THR A 75 -13.76 -103.65 2.34
N PRO A 76 -12.64 -102.96 2.65
CA PRO A 76 -12.57 -101.49 2.66
C PRO A 76 -12.86 -100.87 1.28
N PRO A 77 -13.32 -99.60 1.24
CA PRO A 77 -13.79 -98.96 0.01
C PRO A 77 -12.66 -98.65 -0.97
N PHE A 78 -12.99 -98.83 -2.26
CA PHE A 78 -12.20 -98.40 -3.40
C PHE A 78 -12.15 -96.86 -3.49
N ASP A 79 -10.97 -96.26 -3.64
CA ASP A 79 -10.85 -94.82 -3.94
C ASP A 79 -10.88 -94.61 -5.47
N PRO A 80 -11.95 -94.05 -6.04
CA PRO A 80 -12.08 -93.85 -7.48
C PRO A 80 -11.16 -92.76 -8.04
N CYS A 81 -10.47 -91.97 -7.21
CA CYS A 81 -9.46 -91.01 -7.66
C CYS A 81 -8.03 -91.59 -7.73
N ALA A 82 -7.85 -92.90 -7.47
CA ALA A 82 -6.53 -93.55 -7.43
C ALA A 82 -6.44 -94.77 -8.38
N PRO A 83 -5.83 -94.67 -9.58
CA PRO A 83 -5.24 -93.47 -10.19
C PRO A 83 -6.30 -92.48 -10.69
N ASN A 84 -5.92 -91.21 -10.82
CA ASN A 84 -6.83 -90.13 -11.21
C ASN A 84 -7.43 -90.37 -12.62
N PRO A 85 -8.76 -90.55 -12.77
CA PRO A 85 -9.40 -90.77 -14.08
C PRO A 85 -9.68 -89.46 -14.84
N CYS A 86 -9.49 -88.30 -14.22
CA CYS A 86 -9.78 -86.98 -14.78
C CYS A 86 -8.70 -86.55 -15.78
N MET A 87 -8.79 -87.08 -17.01
CA MET A 87 -7.82 -86.84 -18.10
C MET A 87 -8.38 -85.96 -19.23
N HIS A 88 -9.48 -85.24 -18.99
CA HIS A 88 -10.05 -84.31 -19.96
C HIS A 88 -9.30 -82.97 -19.92
N ALA A 89 -9.09 -82.34 -21.09
CA ALA A 89 -8.31 -81.11 -21.21
C ALA A 89 -8.94 -79.96 -20.40
N GLY A 90 -8.20 -79.38 -19.46
CA GLY A 90 -8.70 -78.34 -18.57
C GLY A 90 -9.52 -78.84 -17.38
N ARG A 91 -9.55 -80.16 -17.10
CA ARG A 91 -10.38 -80.81 -16.07
C ARG A 91 -9.63 -81.95 -15.38
N GLY A 92 -8.50 -81.65 -14.76
CA GLY A 92 -7.62 -82.62 -14.07
C GLY A 92 -7.93 -82.84 -12.58
N GLN A 93 -8.71 -81.97 -11.93
CA GLN A 93 -8.92 -82.01 -10.49
C GLN A 93 -9.97 -83.07 -10.08
N CYS A 94 -9.52 -84.19 -9.52
CA CYS A 94 -10.40 -85.24 -8.99
C CYS A 94 -10.82 -85.00 -7.54
N SER A 95 -12.08 -85.32 -7.24
CA SER A 95 -12.62 -85.41 -5.88
C SER A 95 -13.47 -86.68 -5.75
N ASN A 96 -13.37 -87.37 -4.60
CA ASN A 96 -14.21 -88.53 -4.30
C ASN A 96 -15.51 -88.05 -3.64
N VAL A 97 -16.63 -88.14 -4.36
CA VAL A 97 -17.96 -87.80 -3.87
C VAL A 97 -18.80 -89.08 -3.85
N GLN A 98 -19.19 -89.52 -2.65
CA GLN A 98 -20.04 -90.70 -2.43
C GLN A 98 -19.52 -91.99 -3.11
N GLY A 99 -18.19 -92.18 -3.18
CA GLY A 99 -17.57 -93.36 -3.79
C GLY A 99 -17.41 -93.27 -5.32
N ARG A 100 -17.62 -92.08 -5.91
CA ARG A 100 -17.41 -91.81 -7.33
C ARG A 100 -16.41 -90.67 -7.53
N ALA A 101 -15.54 -90.80 -8.54
CA ALA A 101 -14.68 -89.70 -8.98
C ALA A 101 -15.52 -88.62 -9.68
N VAL A 102 -15.43 -87.39 -9.18
CA VAL A 102 -16.00 -86.18 -9.76
C VAL A 102 -14.85 -85.26 -10.15
N CYS A 103 -14.76 -84.97 -11.45
CA CYS A 103 -13.69 -84.19 -12.06
C CYS A 103 -14.11 -82.72 -12.20
N ALA A 104 -13.47 -81.81 -11.48
CA ALA A 104 -13.66 -80.36 -11.62
C ALA A 104 -12.69 -79.75 -12.65
N CYS A 105 -13.02 -78.55 -13.13
CA CYS A 105 -12.14 -77.78 -14.01
C CYS A 105 -10.86 -77.35 -13.29
N ASP A 106 -9.77 -77.20 -14.03
CA ASP A 106 -8.49 -76.74 -13.49
C ASP A 106 -8.58 -75.26 -13.02
N PRO A 107 -7.75 -74.82 -12.04
CA PRO A 107 -7.77 -73.43 -11.57
C PRO A 107 -7.66 -72.39 -12.70
N GLY A 108 -8.55 -71.39 -12.68
CA GLY A 108 -8.71 -70.41 -13.76
C GLY A 108 -9.70 -70.80 -14.86
N LYS A 109 -10.40 -71.94 -14.70
CA LYS A 109 -11.42 -72.44 -15.65
C LYS A 109 -12.77 -72.70 -14.97
N VAL A 110 -13.84 -72.60 -15.75
CA VAL A 110 -15.22 -72.91 -15.34
C VAL A 110 -15.93 -73.75 -16.39
N GLU A 111 -17.05 -74.37 -16.01
CA GLU A 111 -17.93 -75.05 -16.95
C GLU A 111 -18.81 -74.06 -17.69
N ASP A 112 -18.79 -74.08 -19.01
CA ASP A 112 -19.59 -73.23 -19.91
C ASP A 112 -21.09 -73.64 -20.01
N GLY A 113 -21.59 -74.41 -19.05
CA GLY A 113 -22.93 -75.01 -19.09
C GLY A 113 -23.12 -76.15 -20.11
N SER A 114 -22.20 -76.32 -21.07
CA SER A 114 -22.15 -77.50 -21.96
C SER A 114 -21.35 -78.65 -21.36
N GLY A 115 -20.60 -78.38 -20.29
CA GLY A 115 -19.71 -79.31 -19.60
C GLY A 115 -18.25 -79.23 -20.06
N GLN A 116 -17.89 -78.25 -20.89
CA GLN A 116 -16.51 -78.00 -21.28
C GLN A 116 -15.85 -77.01 -20.31
N CYS A 117 -14.60 -77.29 -19.91
CA CYS A 117 -13.83 -76.42 -19.02
C CYS A 117 -13.10 -75.34 -19.84
N VAL A 118 -13.77 -74.22 -20.02
CA VAL A 118 -13.23 -73.02 -20.68
C VAL A 118 -12.43 -72.19 -19.68
N SER A 119 -11.44 -71.44 -20.16
CA SER A 119 -10.84 -70.37 -19.34
C SER A 119 -11.92 -69.35 -18.99
N LEU A 120 -11.90 -68.83 -17.76
CA LEU A 120 -12.60 -67.58 -17.47
C LEU A 120 -12.07 -66.51 -18.43
N ASP A 121 -12.97 -65.77 -19.08
CA ASP A 121 -12.58 -64.48 -19.64
C ASP A 121 -12.15 -63.60 -18.45
N ALA A 122 -11.08 -62.82 -18.60
CA ALA A 122 -10.63 -61.95 -17.51
C ALA A 122 -11.70 -60.94 -17.07
N CYS A 123 -12.67 -60.65 -17.95
CA CYS A 123 -13.82 -59.79 -17.68
C CYS A 123 -15.14 -60.53 -17.36
N GLU A 124 -15.16 -61.85 -17.17
CA GLU A 124 -16.38 -62.59 -16.80
C GLU A 124 -16.13 -63.64 -15.68
N PRO A 125 -16.75 -63.48 -14.48
CA PRO A 125 -17.57 -62.35 -14.04
C PRO A 125 -16.73 -61.09 -13.86
N ASN A 126 -17.29 -59.94 -14.25
CA ASN A 126 -16.58 -58.67 -14.32
C ASN A 126 -15.94 -58.26 -12.95
N PRO A 127 -14.60 -58.20 -12.84
CA PRO A 127 -13.91 -57.83 -11.61
C PRO A 127 -13.96 -56.32 -11.33
N CYS A 128 -14.29 -55.52 -12.33
CA CYS A 128 -14.33 -54.06 -12.26
C CYS A 128 -15.60 -53.60 -11.53
N THR A 129 -15.48 -53.46 -10.21
CA THR A 129 -16.61 -53.21 -9.28
C THR A 129 -16.53 -51.87 -8.56
N ALA A 130 -15.50 -51.06 -8.81
CA ALA A 130 -15.34 -49.74 -8.20
C ALA A 130 -16.35 -48.72 -8.79
N PRO A 131 -16.77 -47.70 -8.00
CA PRO A 131 -17.75 -46.70 -8.45
C PRO A 131 -17.38 -46.06 -9.79
N HIS A 132 -18.30 -46.11 -10.75
CA HIS A 132 -18.14 -45.59 -12.12
C HIS A 132 -16.93 -46.15 -12.91
N LYS A 133 -16.32 -47.24 -12.44
CA LYS A 133 -15.13 -47.90 -13.03
C LYS A 133 -15.41 -49.36 -13.35
N THR A 134 -16.53 -49.62 -14.03
CA THR A 134 -17.07 -50.97 -14.29
C THR A 134 -16.88 -51.44 -15.74
N ASN A 135 -16.27 -50.64 -16.60
CA ASN A 135 -16.00 -51.00 -17.99
C ASN A 135 -14.72 -51.86 -18.06
N CYS A 136 -14.87 -53.16 -18.30
CA CYS A 136 -13.74 -54.10 -18.33
C CYS A 136 -13.28 -54.39 -19.75
N SER A 137 -11.96 -54.43 -19.94
CA SER A 137 -11.32 -54.85 -21.20
C SER A 137 -10.13 -55.75 -20.90
N VAL A 138 -9.79 -56.68 -21.81
CA VAL A 138 -8.66 -57.60 -21.60
C VAL A 138 -7.42 -57.07 -22.32
N VAL A 139 -6.35 -56.81 -21.56
CA VAL A 139 -5.04 -56.37 -22.07
C VAL A 139 -3.97 -57.34 -21.56
N GLU A 140 -3.17 -57.90 -22.46
CA GLU A 140 -2.15 -58.94 -22.17
C GLU A 140 -2.66 -60.14 -21.34
N GLY A 141 -3.97 -60.43 -21.40
CA GLY A 141 -4.60 -61.50 -20.61
C GLY A 141 -4.92 -61.12 -19.16
N GLN A 142 -4.90 -59.83 -18.81
CA GLN A 142 -5.34 -59.28 -17.53
C GLN A 142 -6.56 -58.36 -17.72
N PRO A 143 -7.44 -58.22 -16.70
CA PRO A 143 -8.57 -57.29 -16.76
C PRO A 143 -8.11 -55.87 -16.46
N VAL A 144 -8.41 -54.95 -17.37
CA VAL A 144 -8.18 -53.50 -17.23
C VAL A 144 -9.52 -52.80 -17.07
N CYS A 145 -9.69 -52.17 -15.91
CA CYS A 145 -10.92 -51.47 -15.51
C CYS A 145 -10.87 -49.98 -15.89
N ALA A 146 -11.61 -49.61 -16.93
CA ALA A 146 -11.82 -48.24 -17.36
C ALA A 146 -13.07 -47.63 -16.70
N CYS A 147 -13.17 -46.30 -16.78
CA CYS A 147 -14.38 -45.59 -16.40
C CYS A 147 -15.56 -45.91 -17.34
N VAL A 148 -16.78 -45.77 -16.84
CA VAL A 148 -17.99 -45.81 -17.67
C VAL A 148 -18.14 -44.53 -18.48
N SER A 149 -18.91 -44.56 -19.56
CA SER A 149 -19.21 -43.36 -20.35
C SER A 149 -19.80 -42.25 -19.47
N GLY A 150 -19.34 -41.02 -19.67
CA GLY A 150 -19.65 -39.88 -18.80
C GLY A 150 -18.75 -39.75 -17.56
N TYR A 151 -17.68 -40.55 -17.44
CA TYR A 151 -16.70 -40.46 -16.36
C TYR A 151 -15.25 -40.60 -16.87
N VAL A 152 -14.32 -39.84 -16.30
CA VAL A 152 -12.89 -39.85 -16.61
C VAL A 152 -12.02 -40.29 -15.41
N PRO A 153 -10.86 -40.93 -15.63
CA PRO A 153 -10.03 -41.44 -14.55
C PRO A 153 -9.22 -40.32 -13.88
N GLN A 154 -9.43 -40.11 -12.58
CA GLN A 154 -8.62 -39.22 -11.75
C GLN A 154 -7.91 -40.06 -10.68
N GLY A 155 -6.68 -40.48 -11.00
CA GLY A 155 -5.96 -41.48 -10.21
C GLY A 155 -6.66 -42.84 -10.23
N GLU A 156 -6.95 -43.40 -9.04
CA GLU A 156 -7.71 -44.66 -8.95
C GLU A 156 -9.22 -44.48 -9.16
N ALA A 157 -9.75 -43.28 -8.93
CA ALA A 157 -11.19 -42.98 -9.02
C ALA A 157 -11.63 -42.65 -10.46
N CYS A 158 -12.95 -42.68 -10.67
CA CYS A 158 -13.61 -42.15 -11.86
C CYS A 158 -14.51 -40.98 -11.44
N VAL A 159 -14.24 -39.79 -11.96
CA VAL A 159 -15.02 -38.57 -11.70
C VAL A 159 -15.91 -38.25 -12.89
N LEU A 160 -17.03 -37.56 -12.66
CA LEU A 160 -17.99 -37.23 -13.71
C LEU A 160 -17.29 -36.37 -14.78
N SER A 161 -17.28 -36.81 -16.03
CA SER A 161 -16.93 -35.94 -17.15
C SER A 161 -18.14 -35.08 -17.47
N VAL A 162 -18.23 -33.94 -16.81
CA VAL A 162 -18.95 -32.80 -17.38
C VAL A 162 -18.27 -32.50 -18.73
N PRO A 163 -19.01 -32.28 -19.83
CA PRO A 163 -18.41 -31.91 -21.10
C PRO A 163 -17.85 -30.49 -21.02
N ASP A 164 -16.61 -30.31 -21.51
CA ASP A 164 -15.95 -29.02 -21.76
C ASP A 164 -16.96 -27.99 -22.31
N ASP A 165 -17.20 -26.91 -21.56
CA ASP A 165 -18.16 -25.86 -21.95
C ASP A 165 -17.53 -24.70 -22.75
N HIS A 166 -16.21 -24.50 -22.64
CA HIS A 166 -15.47 -23.38 -23.24
C HIS A 166 -14.07 -23.68 -23.81
N GLY A 167 -13.94 -24.72 -24.63
CA GLY A 167 -12.90 -25.00 -25.63
C GLY A 167 -11.47 -24.55 -25.30
N ASN A 168 -10.65 -25.48 -24.81
CA ASN A 168 -9.29 -25.24 -24.26
C ASN A 168 -8.22 -24.61 -25.21
N THR A 169 -8.52 -24.34 -26.50
CA THR A 169 -7.58 -23.71 -27.46
C THR A 169 -8.19 -22.56 -28.29
N PRO A 170 -7.37 -21.66 -28.89
CA PRO A 170 -7.86 -20.60 -29.78
C PRO A 170 -8.62 -21.10 -31.03
N ALA A 171 -8.45 -22.37 -31.41
CA ALA A 171 -9.20 -22.99 -32.51
C ALA A 171 -10.61 -23.48 -32.07
N GLU A 172 -10.81 -23.66 -30.77
CA GLU A 172 -12.03 -24.17 -30.13
C GLU A 172 -12.74 -23.08 -29.30
N SER A 173 -12.19 -21.86 -29.30
CA SER A 173 -12.60 -20.77 -28.40
C SER A 173 -14.06 -20.35 -28.54
N SER A 174 -14.69 -20.02 -27.41
CA SER A 174 -16.05 -19.48 -27.36
C SER A 174 -16.09 -17.98 -27.70
N PRO A 175 -16.96 -17.53 -28.62
CA PRO A 175 -17.07 -16.11 -28.96
C PRO A 175 -17.77 -15.33 -27.85
N VAL A 176 -17.14 -14.25 -27.37
CA VAL A 176 -17.73 -13.34 -26.39
C VAL A 176 -18.54 -12.25 -27.09
N ILE A 177 -19.75 -12.01 -26.59
CA ILE A 177 -20.59 -10.90 -27.03
C ILE A 177 -20.27 -9.69 -26.16
N ILE A 178 -19.70 -8.66 -26.79
CA ILE A 178 -19.42 -7.35 -26.19
C ILE A 178 -20.70 -6.77 -25.59
N ASP A 179 -20.59 -6.18 -24.39
CA ASP A 179 -21.64 -5.56 -23.58
C ASP A 179 -22.80 -6.47 -23.15
N ALA A 180 -22.76 -7.78 -23.45
CA ALA A 180 -23.74 -8.73 -22.96
C ALA A 180 -23.72 -8.82 -21.41
N PRO A 181 -24.84 -9.18 -20.76
CA PRO A 181 -24.86 -9.49 -19.33
C PRO A 181 -23.88 -10.62 -18.98
N PRO A 182 -23.40 -10.69 -17.72
CA PRO A 182 -22.45 -11.73 -17.29
C PRO A 182 -22.95 -13.14 -17.62
N THR A 183 -22.14 -13.87 -18.38
CA THR A 183 -22.42 -15.25 -18.83
C THR A 183 -21.67 -16.22 -17.91
N GLY A 184 -22.26 -17.38 -17.62
CA GLY A 184 -21.63 -18.40 -16.77
C GLY A 184 -20.83 -19.41 -17.60
N GLY A 185 -19.73 -19.87 -17.03
CA GLY A 185 -18.91 -21.00 -17.52
C GLY A 185 -18.40 -21.84 -16.34
N ALA A 186 -17.74 -22.95 -16.61
CA ALA A 186 -17.24 -23.87 -15.59
C ALA A 186 -15.75 -24.21 -15.75
N PHE A 187 -15.14 -24.69 -14.66
CA PHE A 187 -13.84 -25.34 -14.71
C PHE A 187 -14.08 -26.82 -14.36
N GLU A 188 -14.07 -27.70 -15.36
CA GLU A 188 -14.32 -29.13 -15.17
C GLU A 188 -13.18 -29.84 -14.42
N SER A 189 -11.96 -29.32 -14.53
CA SER A 189 -10.74 -29.90 -13.96
C SER A 189 -9.81 -28.85 -13.34
N THR A 190 -8.81 -29.31 -12.59
CA THR A 190 -7.75 -28.45 -12.04
C THR A 190 -6.71 -28.02 -13.07
N GLU A 191 -6.80 -28.51 -14.31
CA GLU A 191 -5.88 -28.19 -15.41
C GLU A 191 -6.59 -27.43 -16.55
N ASP A 192 -7.87 -27.06 -16.36
CA ASP A 192 -8.69 -26.40 -17.39
C ASP A 192 -8.29 -24.96 -17.70
N VAL A 193 -8.44 -24.60 -18.97
CA VAL A 193 -8.13 -23.29 -19.51
C VAL A 193 -9.12 -22.87 -20.59
N ASP A 194 -10.21 -22.25 -20.19
CA ASP A 194 -11.25 -21.77 -21.11
C ASP A 194 -10.71 -20.68 -22.03
N VAL A 195 -11.00 -20.80 -23.33
CA VAL A 195 -10.54 -19.82 -24.32
C VAL A 195 -11.71 -19.07 -24.91
N PHE A 196 -11.63 -17.76 -24.77
CA PHE A 196 -12.62 -16.80 -25.25
C PHE A 196 -12.04 -15.96 -26.37
N SER A 197 -12.82 -15.69 -27.42
CA SER A 197 -12.40 -14.81 -28.51
C SER A 197 -13.40 -13.71 -28.80
N PHE A 198 -12.91 -12.56 -29.27
CA PHE A 198 -13.74 -11.45 -29.74
C PHE A 198 -13.03 -10.68 -30.86
N GLN A 199 -13.75 -9.78 -31.52
CA GLN A 199 -13.18 -8.85 -32.50
C GLN A 199 -13.07 -7.46 -31.87
N ALA A 200 -11.84 -7.01 -31.62
CA ALA A 200 -11.58 -5.66 -31.14
C ALA A 200 -11.60 -4.65 -32.29
N GLN A 201 -12.05 -3.43 -32.00
CA GLN A 201 -11.88 -2.27 -32.87
C GLN A 201 -10.57 -1.54 -32.53
N ALA A 202 -9.97 -0.86 -33.51
CA ALA A 202 -8.72 -0.13 -33.30
C ALA A 202 -8.97 1.16 -32.49
N GLY A 203 -8.15 1.42 -31.48
CA GLY A 203 -8.29 2.58 -30.59
C GLY A 203 -9.37 2.41 -29.51
N HIS A 204 -10.06 1.27 -29.46
CA HIS A 204 -11.06 1.00 -28.44
C HIS A 204 -10.42 0.35 -27.20
N ILE A 205 -10.96 0.68 -26.03
CA ILE A 205 -10.59 0.11 -24.75
C ILE A 205 -11.64 -0.92 -24.35
N TYR A 206 -11.21 -2.15 -24.04
CA TYR A 206 -12.11 -3.21 -23.58
C TYR A 206 -11.75 -3.72 -22.19
N ALA A 207 -12.77 -3.90 -21.35
CA ALA A 207 -12.66 -4.45 -20.01
C ALA A 207 -13.24 -5.87 -19.94
N PHE A 208 -12.40 -6.87 -19.64
CA PHE A 208 -12.82 -8.25 -19.40
C PHE A 208 -12.77 -8.57 -17.90
N THR A 209 -13.87 -9.10 -17.38
CA THR A 209 -14.02 -9.51 -15.97
C THR A 209 -14.35 -11.00 -15.89
N CYS A 210 -13.68 -11.74 -14.99
CA CYS A 210 -14.03 -13.09 -14.57
C CYS A 210 -14.23 -13.12 -13.05
N ASN A 211 -15.42 -13.48 -12.59
CA ASN A 211 -15.74 -13.62 -11.16
C ASN A 211 -15.87 -15.11 -10.80
N PRO A 212 -14.99 -15.66 -9.94
CA PRO A 212 -15.02 -17.09 -9.58
C PRO A 212 -16.15 -17.44 -8.61
N GLY A 213 -16.55 -18.70 -8.59
CA GLY A 213 -17.58 -19.25 -7.72
C GLY A 213 -17.68 -20.77 -7.81
N GLY A 214 -18.76 -21.35 -7.26
CA GLY A 214 -19.08 -22.79 -7.39
C GLY A 214 -18.09 -23.80 -6.78
N GLY A 215 -16.94 -23.35 -6.28
CA GLY A 215 -15.80 -24.18 -5.88
C GLY A 215 -14.45 -23.52 -6.18
N ALA A 216 -14.41 -22.70 -7.25
CA ALA A 216 -13.29 -21.84 -7.58
C ALA A 216 -13.26 -20.58 -6.71
N THR A 217 -12.05 -20.07 -6.49
CA THR A 217 -11.73 -18.91 -5.65
C THR A 217 -10.77 -17.92 -6.32
N ASP A 218 -10.28 -18.25 -7.52
CA ASP A 218 -9.41 -17.42 -8.37
C ASP A 218 -9.87 -17.49 -9.83
N CYS A 219 -9.70 -16.41 -10.58
CA CYS A 219 -9.84 -16.29 -12.02
C CYS A 219 -8.53 -15.71 -12.57
N ARG A 220 -7.60 -16.57 -12.95
CA ARG A 220 -6.38 -16.18 -13.67
C ARG A 220 -6.73 -15.92 -15.14
N VAL A 221 -6.53 -14.70 -15.60
CA VAL A 221 -6.87 -14.27 -16.97
C VAL A 221 -5.61 -13.86 -17.71
N SER A 222 -5.48 -14.21 -18.99
CA SER A 222 -4.46 -13.64 -19.88
C SER A 222 -5.03 -13.25 -21.23
N LEU A 223 -4.78 -12.02 -21.65
CA LEU A 223 -5.07 -11.50 -22.99
C LEU A 223 -3.93 -11.82 -23.96
N SER A 224 -4.27 -12.24 -25.16
CA SER A 224 -3.32 -12.51 -26.25
C SER A 224 -3.87 -12.11 -27.62
N ASP A 225 -2.97 -11.80 -28.56
CA ASP A 225 -3.31 -11.50 -29.95
C ASP A 225 -3.50 -12.78 -30.81
N ALA A 226 -3.86 -12.59 -32.09
CA ALA A 226 -4.00 -13.69 -33.05
C ALA A 226 -2.69 -14.41 -33.44
N ALA A 227 -1.52 -13.90 -33.05
CA ALA A 227 -0.23 -14.58 -33.17
C ALA A 227 0.12 -15.41 -31.91
N GLY A 228 -0.66 -15.29 -30.84
CA GLY A 228 -0.41 -15.92 -29.54
C GLY A 228 0.56 -15.14 -28.65
N GLN A 229 0.88 -13.88 -28.99
CA GLN A 229 1.63 -13.00 -28.09
C GLN A 229 0.71 -12.58 -26.94
N VAL A 230 1.13 -12.86 -25.71
CA VAL A 230 0.43 -12.40 -24.50
C VAL A 230 0.69 -10.90 -24.32
N LEU A 231 -0.38 -10.14 -24.11
CA LEU A 231 -0.36 -8.67 -24.00
C LEU A 231 -0.57 -8.20 -22.55
N ALA A 232 -1.48 -8.86 -21.83
CA ALA A 232 -1.76 -8.60 -20.43
C ALA A 232 -2.05 -9.91 -19.69
N VAL A 233 -1.73 -9.96 -18.40
CA VAL A 233 -2.02 -11.10 -17.52
C VAL A 233 -2.48 -10.56 -16.17
N ASP A 234 -3.61 -11.06 -15.69
CA ASP A 234 -3.99 -10.92 -14.29
C ASP A 234 -3.91 -12.27 -13.57
N ASN A 235 -3.35 -12.22 -12.36
CA ASN A 235 -3.08 -13.39 -11.53
C ASN A 235 -3.05 -13.06 -10.02
N ASN A 236 -3.62 -11.91 -9.64
CA ASN A 236 -3.53 -11.35 -8.29
C ASN A 236 -4.26 -12.16 -7.20
N GLY A 237 -5.24 -13.00 -7.58
CA GLY A 237 -6.03 -13.85 -6.71
C GLY A 237 -7.45 -13.31 -6.45
N GLY A 238 -8.44 -13.85 -7.17
CA GLY A 238 -9.86 -13.54 -6.95
C GLY A 238 -10.62 -13.28 -8.23
N THR A 239 -11.30 -12.14 -8.32
CA THR A 239 -11.88 -11.67 -9.59
C THR A 239 -10.74 -11.27 -10.53
N GLY A 240 -10.64 -11.97 -11.66
CA GLY A 240 -9.67 -11.66 -12.71
C GLY A 240 -10.16 -10.49 -13.56
N PHE A 241 -9.34 -9.47 -13.74
CA PHE A 241 -9.73 -8.26 -14.44
C PHE A 241 -8.61 -7.73 -15.35
N ILE A 242 -8.94 -7.53 -16.63
CA ILE A 242 -8.04 -6.91 -17.61
C ILE A 242 -8.78 -5.79 -18.31
N VAL A 243 -8.25 -4.56 -18.24
CA VAL A 243 -8.56 -3.46 -19.15
C VAL A 243 -7.36 -3.25 -20.05
N TYR A 244 -7.60 -3.02 -21.35
CA TYR A 244 -6.55 -2.86 -22.35
C TYR A 244 -7.05 -1.97 -23.50
N GLU A 245 -6.19 -1.11 -24.04
CA GLU A 245 -6.43 -0.32 -25.26
C GLU A 245 -5.91 -1.11 -26.47
N TYR A 246 -6.70 -1.21 -27.53
CA TYR A 246 -6.43 -2.12 -28.65
C TYR A 246 -5.98 -1.34 -29.89
N PRO A 247 -4.67 -1.10 -30.09
CA PRO A 247 -4.17 -0.21 -31.15
C PRO A 247 -4.38 -0.76 -32.57
N THR A 248 -4.79 -2.03 -32.73
CA THR A 248 -5.14 -2.62 -34.03
C THR A 248 -6.43 -3.42 -33.95
N ALA A 249 -7.29 -3.26 -34.97
CA ALA A 249 -8.51 -4.05 -35.08
C ALA A 249 -8.18 -5.50 -35.49
N GLY A 250 -8.78 -6.47 -34.82
CA GLY A 250 -8.48 -7.88 -35.07
C GLY A 250 -9.13 -8.83 -34.07
N THR A 251 -8.81 -10.12 -34.19
CA THR A 251 -9.25 -11.15 -33.25
C THR A 251 -8.28 -11.24 -32.07
N TYR A 252 -8.80 -11.15 -30.86
CA TYR A 252 -8.04 -11.29 -29.62
C TYR A 252 -8.64 -12.39 -28.75
N PHE A 253 -7.79 -12.99 -27.92
CA PHE A 253 -8.11 -14.16 -27.12
C PHE A 253 -7.84 -13.92 -25.63
N PHE A 254 -8.86 -14.09 -24.80
CA PHE A 254 -8.69 -14.26 -23.37
C PHE A 254 -8.58 -15.76 -23.06
N ARG A 255 -7.63 -16.13 -22.21
CA ARG A 255 -7.62 -17.43 -21.53
C ARG A 255 -8.00 -17.23 -20.08
N VAL A 256 -8.84 -18.10 -19.55
CA VAL A 256 -9.32 -18.08 -18.15
C VAL A 256 -8.99 -19.42 -17.50
N SER A 257 -8.55 -19.42 -16.25
CA SER A 257 -8.22 -20.64 -15.50
C SER A 257 -8.23 -20.38 -13.99
N SER A 258 -8.33 -21.41 -13.16
CA SER A 258 -8.30 -21.25 -11.68
C SER A 258 -7.39 -22.22 -10.93
N GLY A 259 -6.96 -23.32 -11.57
CA GLY A 259 -6.31 -24.44 -10.88
C GLY A 259 -7.25 -25.22 -9.94
N GLN A 260 -8.56 -24.98 -10.03
CA GLN A 260 -9.61 -25.50 -9.14
C GLN A 260 -10.81 -25.95 -9.98
N VAL A 261 -11.60 -26.90 -9.46
CA VAL A 261 -12.90 -27.25 -10.05
C VAL A 261 -13.96 -26.31 -9.49
N GLY A 262 -14.81 -25.74 -10.35
CA GLY A 262 -15.81 -24.75 -9.93
C GLY A 262 -16.59 -24.15 -11.09
N THR A 263 -17.17 -22.97 -10.85
CA THR A 263 -17.86 -22.17 -11.88
C THR A 263 -17.35 -20.74 -11.84
N TYR A 264 -17.63 -19.95 -12.87
CA TYR A 264 -17.39 -18.51 -12.85
C TYR A 264 -18.45 -17.78 -13.66
N THR A 265 -18.38 -16.46 -13.66
CA THR A 265 -19.11 -15.62 -14.63
C THR A 265 -18.15 -14.66 -15.30
N TYR A 266 -18.26 -14.52 -16.62
CA TYR A 266 -17.43 -13.65 -17.43
C TYR A 266 -18.25 -12.57 -18.14
N ARG A 267 -17.63 -11.41 -18.40
CA ARG A 267 -18.19 -10.32 -19.21
C ARG A 267 -17.08 -9.54 -19.88
N LEU A 268 -17.37 -9.01 -21.08
CA LEU A 268 -16.54 -8.07 -21.83
C LEU A 268 -17.34 -6.79 -22.08
N GLU A 269 -16.75 -5.64 -21.81
CA GLU A 269 -17.36 -4.31 -22.01
C GLU A 269 -16.54 -3.49 -23.01
N ASP A 270 -17.21 -2.76 -23.90
CA ASP A 270 -16.59 -1.70 -24.70
C ASP A 270 -16.65 -0.40 -23.89
N LEU A 271 -15.49 0.11 -23.46
CA LEU A 271 -15.41 1.39 -22.74
C LEU A 271 -15.44 2.59 -23.69
N GLY A 272 -15.36 2.36 -25.01
CA GLY A 272 -15.22 3.38 -26.03
C GLY A 272 -13.75 3.57 -26.44
N PHE A 273 -13.44 4.77 -26.93
CA PHE A 273 -12.07 5.22 -27.17
C PHE A 273 -11.51 5.86 -25.90
N ASP A 274 -10.19 5.86 -25.78
CA ASP A 274 -9.43 6.84 -24.99
C ASP A 274 -9.94 8.29 -25.29
N ASP A 275 -10.09 9.12 -24.26
CA ASP A 275 -10.46 10.53 -24.41
C ASP A 275 -9.26 11.50 -24.56
N HIS A 276 -8.04 11.12 -24.15
CA HIS A 276 -6.87 12.00 -24.05
C HIS A 276 -5.46 11.40 -24.34
N GLY A 277 -5.26 10.68 -25.43
CA GLY A 277 -3.99 10.43 -26.13
C GLY A 277 -2.69 10.32 -25.31
N ASP A 278 -2.28 9.08 -25.03
CA ASP A 278 -1.10 8.60 -24.26
C ASP A 278 0.29 9.24 -24.56
N THR A 279 0.44 10.05 -25.64
CA THR A 279 1.75 10.60 -26.05
C THR A 279 1.73 12.08 -26.42
N PRO A 280 2.88 12.81 -26.34
CA PRO A 280 3.01 14.17 -26.85
C PRO A 280 2.67 14.36 -28.35
N SER A 281 2.54 13.27 -29.12
CA SER A 281 2.09 13.28 -30.52
C SER A 281 0.57 13.28 -30.67
N GLU A 282 -0.15 12.65 -29.74
CA GLU A 282 -1.61 12.60 -29.67
C GLU A 282 -2.22 13.63 -28.70
N ALA A 283 -1.36 14.30 -27.90
CA ALA A 283 -1.74 15.15 -26.78
C ALA A 283 -2.82 16.22 -27.06
N THR A 284 -3.89 16.18 -26.25
CA THR A 284 -5.06 17.05 -26.39
C THR A 284 -4.71 18.53 -26.21
N PRO A 285 -4.93 19.41 -27.22
CA PRO A 285 -4.65 20.84 -27.09
C PRO A 285 -5.67 21.54 -26.19
N VAL A 286 -5.19 22.18 -25.12
CA VAL A 286 -6.02 22.90 -24.14
C VAL A 286 -5.66 24.39 -24.07
N THR A 287 -6.66 25.22 -23.79
CA THR A 287 -6.49 26.67 -23.57
C THR A 287 -6.66 26.97 -22.09
N PRO A 288 -5.79 27.79 -21.45
CA PRO A 288 -5.92 28.11 -20.04
C PRO A 288 -7.29 28.72 -19.65
N SER A 289 -7.85 28.25 -18.54
CA SER A 289 -9.18 28.58 -18.05
C SER A 289 -9.29 28.38 -16.54
N SER A 290 -10.15 29.13 -15.86
CA SER A 290 -10.46 28.90 -14.43
C SER A 290 -11.44 27.73 -14.20
N THR A 291 -12.04 27.21 -15.28
CA THR A 291 -12.99 26.08 -15.25
C THR A 291 -12.27 24.74 -15.32
N SER A 292 -12.62 23.80 -14.45
CA SER A 292 -12.17 22.41 -14.54
C SER A 292 -12.92 21.64 -15.63
N VAL A 293 -12.20 20.80 -16.36
CA VAL A 293 -12.73 19.85 -17.36
C VAL A 293 -12.70 18.43 -16.75
N GLY A 294 -13.64 17.58 -17.13
CA GLY A 294 -13.68 16.17 -16.71
C GLY A 294 -13.11 15.24 -17.77
N ALA A 295 -12.43 14.19 -17.33
CA ALA A 295 -11.72 13.19 -18.14
C ALA A 295 -11.71 11.82 -17.42
N ILE A 296 -11.32 10.74 -18.08
CA ILE A 296 -11.37 9.38 -17.52
C ILE A 296 -10.07 8.61 -17.80
N LEU A 297 -9.33 8.26 -16.75
CA LEU A 297 -8.33 7.20 -16.84
C LEU A 297 -9.05 5.84 -16.87
N HIS A 298 -8.95 5.11 -17.98
CA HIS A 298 -9.64 3.85 -18.23
C HIS A 298 -8.83 2.63 -17.75
N ALA A 299 -7.50 2.68 -17.85
CA ALA A 299 -6.60 1.57 -17.48
C ALA A 299 -5.46 2.02 -16.55
N THR A 300 -4.86 1.09 -15.79
CA THR A 300 -3.74 1.40 -14.85
C THR A 300 -2.41 1.73 -15.55
N THR A 301 -2.39 1.71 -16.88
CA THR A 301 -1.27 2.10 -17.74
C THR A 301 -1.57 3.34 -18.59
N ASP A 302 -2.75 3.93 -18.40
CA ASP A 302 -3.31 5.04 -19.15
C ASP A 302 -2.71 6.39 -18.68
N VAL A 303 -2.45 7.30 -19.60
CA VAL A 303 -1.62 8.50 -19.38
C VAL A 303 -2.14 9.69 -20.20
N ASP A 304 -3.27 10.30 -19.81
CA ASP A 304 -3.82 11.49 -20.46
C ASP A 304 -2.74 12.57 -20.71
N VAL A 305 -2.38 12.85 -21.97
CA VAL A 305 -1.44 13.92 -22.33
C VAL A 305 -2.17 15.11 -22.92
N PHE A 306 -1.80 16.29 -22.45
CA PHE A 306 -2.34 17.59 -22.86
C PHE A 306 -1.22 18.51 -23.35
N SER A 307 -1.54 19.41 -24.27
CA SER A 307 -0.60 20.42 -24.80
C SER A 307 -1.17 21.84 -24.68
N PHE A 308 -0.32 22.83 -24.40
CA PHE A 308 -0.71 24.24 -24.36
C PHE A 308 0.44 25.16 -24.79
N GLU A 309 0.10 26.34 -25.29
CA GLU A 309 1.07 27.41 -25.58
C GLU A 309 1.27 28.30 -24.36
N ALA A 310 2.50 28.35 -23.84
CA ALA A 310 2.90 29.22 -22.74
C ALA A 310 3.46 30.56 -23.25
N ALA A 311 3.12 31.65 -22.55
CA ALA A 311 3.77 32.94 -22.70
C ALA A 311 5.01 33.04 -21.80
N ALA A 312 6.00 33.84 -22.21
CA ALA A 312 7.23 34.03 -21.45
C ALA A 312 6.99 34.89 -20.20
N GLY A 313 7.43 34.40 -19.05
CA GLY A 313 7.26 35.08 -17.76
C GLY A 313 5.85 34.97 -17.17
N HIS A 314 5.02 34.07 -17.71
CA HIS A 314 3.69 33.79 -17.18
C HIS A 314 3.70 32.61 -16.23
N ILE A 315 2.84 32.66 -15.22
CA ILE A 315 2.68 31.66 -14.19
C ILE A 315 1.46 30.79 -14.50
N TYR A 316 1.69 29.49 -14.62
CA TYR A 316 0.65 28.51 -14.93
C TYR A 316 0.38 27.62 -13.71
N GLU A 317 -0.90 27.50 -13.33
CA GLU A 317 -1.36 26.49 -12.38
C GLU A 317 -2.03 25.33 -13.11
N LEU A 318 -1.54 24.14 -12.84
CA LEU A 318 -2.12 22.86 -13.23
C LEU A 318 -2.64 22.14 -11.98
N ALA A 319 -3.83 21.57 -12.06
CA ALA A 319 -4.39 20.77 -10.99
C ALA A 319 -5.12 19.53 -11.54
N CYS A 320 -4.94 18.39 -10.88
CA CYS A 320 -5.70 17.14 -11.04
C CYS A 320 -6.54 16.93 -9.77
N ASN A 321 -7.78 16.48 -9.90
CA ASN A 321 -8.67 16.19 -8.78
C ASN A 321 -9.57 14.98 -9.07
N THR A 322 -9.49 13.97 -8.20
CA THR A 322 -10.36 12.78 -8.21
C THR A 322 -10.83 12.44 -6.78
N SER A 323 -11.70 11.45 -6.67
CA SER A 323 -12.11 10.83 -5.40
C SER A 323 -11.74 9.33 -5.33
N ALA A 324 -11.19 8.75 -6.39
CA ALA A 324 -10.99 7.30 -6.52
C ALA A 324 -9.51 6.85 -6.45
N PHE A 325 -8.58 7.66 -6.94
CA PHE A 325 -7.18 7.26 -7.13
C PHE A 325 -6.18 8.38 -6.80
N ASP A 326 -4.90 8.09 -7.03
CA ASP A 326 -3.76 8.98 -6.78
C ASP A 326 -3.40 9.78 -8.05
N CYS A 327 -3.50 11.11 -8.00
CA CYS A 327 -3.22 11.98 -9.15
C CYS A 327 -1.69 12.17 -9.33
N ASP A 328 -1.06 11.46 -10.25
CA ASP A 328 0.30 11.81 -10.70
C ASP A 328 0.22 12.89 -11.79
N LEU A 329 0.60 14.14 -11.47
CA LEU A 329 0.57 15.29 -12.38
C LEU A 329 2.00 15.73 -12.74
N VAL A 330 2.36 15.68 -14.03
CA VAL A 330 3.73 16.01 -14.50
C VAL A 330 3.70 17.02 -15.65
N LEU A 331 4.35 18.16 -15.46
CA LEU A 331 4.58 19.18 -16.49
C LEU A 331 5.94 18.97 -17.18
N LEU A 332 5.92 19.02 -18.51
CA LEU A 332 7.01 18.70 -19.43
C LEU A 332 7.22 19.86 -20.41
N ASN A 333 8.47 20.12 -20.78
CA ASN A 333 8.79 21.03 -21.89
C ASN A 333 8.71 20.31 -23.25
N ALA A 334 8.86 21.05 -24.35
CA ALA A 334 8.87 20.51 -25.72
C ALA A 334 9.96 19.46 -26.03
N LEU A 335 10.87 19.16 -25.09
CA LEU A 335 11.88 18.08 -25.20
C LEU A 335 11.52 16.87 -24.32
N GLY A 336 10.32 16.82 -23.73
CA GLY A 336 9.91 15.77 -22.80
C GLY A 336 10.64 15.80 -21.45
N THR A 337 11.32 16.90 -21.12
CA THR A 337 12.01 17.06 -19.82
C THR A 337 11.02 17.58 -18.78
N VAL A 338 10.98 16.96 -17.61
CA VAL A 338 10.15 17.42 -16.48
C VAL A 338 10.59 18.82 -16.05
N VAL A 339 9.62 19.74 -16.00
CA VAL A 339 9.78 21.11 -15.49
C VAL A 339 9.37 21.16 -14.03
N ALA A 340 8.21 20.57 -13.72
CA ALA A 340 7.67 20.44 -12.38
C ALA A 340 6.70 19.25 -12.32
N SER A 341 6.48 18.69 -11.14
CA SER A 341 5.58 17.55 -10.94
C SER A 341 5.04 17.53 -9.51
N ASP A 342 3.80 17.10 -9.37
CA ASP A 342 3.22 16.70 -8.09
C ASP A 342 2.72 15.26 -8.24
N THR A 343 3.46 14.36 -7.60
CA THR A 343 3.25 12.90 -7.54
C THR A 343 3.19 12.48 -6.07
N THR A 344 2.60 13.33 -5.22
CA THR A 344 2.48 13.09 -3.78
C THR A 344 1.18 12.34 -3.53
N HIS A 345 1.26 11.12 -2.96
CA HIS A 345 0.19 10.12 -3.01
C HIS A 345 -1.16 10.59 -2.43
N THR A 346 -1.99 11.22 -3.26
CA THR A 346 -3.18 11.99 -2.89
C THR A 346 -4.16 12.14 -4.05
N THR A 347 -5.44 12.35 -3.75
CA THR A 347 -6.48 12.51 -4.77
C THR A 347 -6.55 13.93 -5.37
N TYR A 348 -5.59 14.81 -5.02
CA TYR A 348 -5.51 16.18 -5.51
C TYR A 348 -4.05 16.63 -5.63
N ALA A 349 -3.54 16.64 -6.86
CA ALA A 349 -2.20 17.11 -7.18
C ALA A 349 -2.24 18.48 -7.85
N ARG A 350 -1.27 19.35 -7.54
CA ARG A 350 -1.21 20.72 -8.07
C ARG A 350 0.22 21.18 -8.31
N VAL A 351 0.53 21.41 -9.59
CA VAL A 351 1.75 22.08 -10.04
C VAL A 351 1.47 23.55 -10.29
N ARG A 352 2.36 24.45 -9.85
CA ARG A 352 2.34 25.85 -10.28
C ARG A 352 3.78 26.34 -10.50
N VAL A 353 4.04 27.00 -11.62
CA VAL A 353 5.39 27.40 -12.04
C VAL A 353 5.35 28.60 -12.99
N GLU A 354 6.38 29.43 -12.94
CA GLU A 354 6.64 30.51 -13.90
C GLU A 354 7.40 29.96 -15.13
N LEU A 355 6.90 30.21 -16.34
CA LEU A 355 7.48 29.71 -17.59
C LEU A 355 8.23 30.82 -18.33
N ASN A 356 9.53 30.97 -18.02
CA ASN A 356 10.45 31.95 -18.61
C ASN A 356 10.74 31.78 -20.12
N THR A 357 10.23 30.74 -20.78
CA THR A 357 10.43 30.48 -22.21
C THR A 357 9.08 30.24 -22.89
N PRO A 358 8.75 30.92 -24.00
CA PRO A 358 7.46 30.78 -24.64
C PRO A 358 7.42 29.60 -25.62
N GLY A 359 6.21 29.09 -25.88
CA GLY A 359 5.93 28.02 -26.85
C GLY A 359 5.17 26.84 -26.24
N THR A 360 5.15 25.71 -26.94
CA THR A 360 4.38 24.52 -26.54
C THR A 360 4.99 23.82 -25.32
N TYR A 361 4.17 23.64 -24.28
CA TYR A 361 4.43 22.78 -23.14
C TYR A 361 3.40 21.65 -23.11
N PHE A 362 3.74 20.56 -22.44
CA PHE A 362 2.87 19.40 -22.27
C PHE A 362 2.68 19.13 -20.78
N PHE A 363 1.49 18.72 -20.36
CA PHE A 363 1.34 18.06 -19.06
C PHE A 363 0.67 16.72 -19.26
N ARG A 364 0.99 15.76 -18.40
CA ARG A 364 0.30 14.49 -18.36
C ARG A 364 -0.27 14.21 -16.98
N ILE A 365 -1.36 13.46 -16.98
CA ILE A 365 -2.00 12.92 -15.78
C ILE A 365 -2.00 11.40 -15.92
N GLN A 366 -1.69 10.68 -14.85
CA GLN A 366 -1.63 9.22 -14.82
C GLN A 366 -2.05 8.76 -13.40
N PRO A 367 -2.39 7.47 -13.19
CA PRO A 367 -2.72 6.96 -11.87
C PRO A 367 -1.43 6.60 -11.10
N GLY A 368 -1.21 7.19 -9.93
CA GLY A 368 -0.09 6.84 -9.03
C GLY A 368 -0.21 5.45 -8.37
N GLY A 369 -1.20 4.64 -8.76
CA GLY A 369 -1.47 3.32 -8.19
C GLY A 369 -2.44 2.48 -9.03
N SER A 370 -2.92 1.37 -8.48
CA SER A 370 -3.73 0.37 -9.21
C SER A 370 -5.23 0.68 -9.31
N THR A 371 -5.64 1.93 -9.10
CA THR A 371 -7.03 2.39 -9.18
C THR A 371 -7.13 3.51 -10.20
N VAL A 372 -8.21 3.55 -10.97
CA VAL A 372 -8.43 4.50 -12.07
C VAL A 372 -9.88 4.98 -12.11
N GLY A 373 -10.23 5.78 -13.11
CA GLY A 373 -11.59 6.22 -13.40
C GLY A 373 -11.67 7.72 -13.66
N ALA A 374 -12.87 8.27 -13.48
CA ALA A 374 -13.13 9.69 -13.72
C ALA A 374 -12.35 10.61 -12.78
N TYR A 375 -11.86 11.71 -13.35
CA TYR A 375 -11.20 12.79 -12.64
C TYR A 375 -11.53 14.14 -13.30
N THR A 376 -10.95 15.22 -12.78
CA THR A 376 -11.02 16.54 -13.40
C THR A 376 -9.64 17.21 -13.42
N TYR A 377 -9.33 17.93 -14.51
CA TYR A 377 -8.15 18.77 -14.62
C TYR A 377 -8.50 20.25 -14.74
N ARG A 378 -7.55 21.12 -14.42
CA ARG A 378 -7.56 22.55 -14.75
C ARG A 378 -6.15 23.01 -15.11
N LEU A 379 -6.02 23.71 -16.23
CA LEU A 379 -4.88 24.57 -16.56
C LEU A 379 -5.34 26.02 -16.48
N GLN A 380 -4.70 26.85 -15.66
CA GLN A 380 -5.00 28.27 -15.53
C GLN A 380 -3.73 29.12 -15.71
N ASP A 381 -3.81 30.15 -16.55
CA ASP A 381 -2.84 31.24 -16.63
C ASP A 381 -3.18 32.24 -15.52
N LEU A 382 -2.21 32.55 -14.65
CA LEU A 382 -2.38 33.48 -13.54
C LEU A 382 -1.88 34.91 -13.87
N GLY A 383 -1.33 35.10 -15.07
CA GLY A 383 -0.62 36.32 -15.45
C GLY A 383 0.88 36.21 -15.23
N VAL A 384 1.55 37.35 -15.19
CA VAL A 384 2.97 37.47 -14.85
C VAL A 384 3.18 37.57 -13.34
N ASP A 385 4.37 37.20 -12.89
CA ASP A 385 4.95 37.52 -11.57
C ASP A 385 4.72 39.01 -11.21
N ASP A 386 4.35 39.31 -9.96
CA ASP A 386 4.11 40.68 -9.50
C ASP A 386 5.42 41.44 -9.16
N HIS A 387 6.49 40.77 -8.72
CA HIS A 387 7.68 41.38 -8.12
C HIS A 387 9.09 40.81 -8.42
N GLY A 388 9.32 40.19 -9.58
CA GLY A 388 10.62 40.17 -10.26
C GLY A 388 11.75 39.45 -9.52
N ASP A 389 11.83 38.13 -9.69
CA ASP A 389 12.64 37.11 -8.98
C ASP A 389 14.19 37.30 -8.92
N THR A 390 14.76 38.42 -9.40
CA THR A 390 16.23 38.66 -9.41
C THR A 390 16.63 40.13 -9.22
N LEU A 391 17.89 40.38 -8.82
CA LEU A 391 18.50 41.72 -8.80
C LEU A 391 18.41 42.48 -10.15
N ALA A 392 18.28 41.77 -11.28
CA ALA A 392 18.15 42.36 -12.61
C ALA A 392 16.70 42.69 -13.00
N THR A 393 15.71 42.01 -12.40
CA THR A 393 14.27 42.21 -12.60
C THR A 393 13.62 43.05 -11.48
N ALA A 394 14.35 43.28 -10.39
CA ALA A 394 13.91 43.90 -9.14
C ALA A 394 13.04 45.17 -9.27
N THR A 395 11.79 45.07 -8.81
CA THR A 395 10.73 46.09 -8.84
C THR A 395 11.19 47.42 -8.22
N PRO A 396 11.22 48.54 -8.99
CA PRO A 396 11.56 49.85 -8.44
C PRO A 396 10.49 50.40 -7.49
N ILE A 397 10.84 50.62 -6.23
CA ILE A 397 9.94 51.12 -5.19
C ILE A 397 10.36 52.49 -4.65
N THR A 398 9.36 53.27 -4.22
CA THR A 398 9.55 54.58 -3.58
C THR A 398 9.07 54.56 -2.13
N PRO A 399 9.76 55.21 -1.18
CA PRO A 399 9.33 55.26 0.21
C PRO A 399 7.93 55.86 0.41
N GLY A 400 7.14 55.24 1.31
CA GLY A 400 5.77 55.64 1.63
C GLY A 400 5.33 55.17 3.03
N THR A 401 4.11 55.53 3.43
CA THR A 401 3.55 55.22 4.76
C THR A 401 2.57 54.04 4.76
N SER A 402 1.89 53.81 3.64
CA SER A 402 1.01 52.66 3.40
C SER A 402 1.81 51.38 3.20
N GLY A 403 1.22 50.24 3.56
CA GLY A 403 1.65 48.94 3.04
C GLY A 403 1.18 48.74 1.60
N VAL A 404 1.97 48.01 0.81
CA VAL A 404 1.66 47.57 -0.56
C VAL A 404 1.47 46.05 -0.52
N PRO A 405 0.34 45.51 -1.02
CA PRO A 405 0.15 44.07 -1.12
C PRO A 405 1.07 43.49 -2.21
N ALA A 406 1.54 42.28 -1.97
CA ALA A 406 2.34 41.46 -2.88
C ALA A 406 2.01 39.98 -2.62
N GLN A 407 2.51 39.09 -3.46
CA GLN A 407 2.29 37.65 -3.33
C GLN A 407 3.58 36.85 -3.42
N PHE A 408 3.51 35.60 -2.99
CA PHE A 408 4.40 34.53 -3.41
C PHE A 408 3.53 33.58 -4.24
N GLU A 409 3.54 33.78 -5.55
CA GLU A 409 2.75 33.08 -6.55
C GLU A 409 3.12 31.60 -6.70
N VAL A 410 4.39 31.23 -6.71
CA VAL A 410 4.91 29.86 -6.95
C VAL A 410 5.70 29.32 -5.75
N SER A 411 6.35 28.17 -5.93
CA SER A 411 7.17 27.56 -4.87
C SER A 411 8.60 28.07 -4.95
N ARG A 412 9.03 28.78 -3.88
CA ARG A 412 10.36 29.42 -3.73
C ARG A 412 10.55 30.77 -4.44
N ASP A 413 9.48 31.54 -4.65
CA ASP A 413 9.62 32.95 -5.07
C ASP A 413 10.54 33.76 -4.16
N GLU A 414 11.21 34.74 -4.77
CA GLU A 414 12.08 35.70 -4.15
C GLU A 414 11.81 37.12 -4.66
N ASP A 415 10.91 37.88 -4.04
CA ASP A 415 10.61 39.24 -4.51
C ASP A 415 11.82 40.17 -4.34
N TRP A 416 12.35 40.70 -5.45
CA TRP A 416 13.39 41.73 -5.40
C TRP A 416 12.79 43.11 -5.62
N PHE A 417 13.18 44.03 -4.74
CA PHE A 417 12.82 45.43 -4.79
C PHE A 417 14.08 46.27 -4.94
N SER A 418 14.04 47.32 -5.75
CA SER A 418 15.14 48.28 -5.90
C SER A 418 14.71 49.69 -5.45
N PHE A 419 15.57 50.39 -4.71
CA PHE A 419 15.31 51.77 -4.29
C PHE A 419 16.59 52.61 -4.27
N THR A 420 16.46 53.93 -4.36
CA THR A 420 17.59 54.86 -4.21
C THR A 420 17.62 55.44 -2.80
N ALA A 421 18.61 55.04 -2.00
CA ALA A 421 18.86 55.63 -0.69
C ALA A 421 19.58 56.99 -0.83
N THR A 422 19.26 57.93 0.07
CA THR A 422 20.01 59.19 0.20
C THR A 422 20.98 59.11 1.38
N ALA A 423 22.19 59.66 1.21
CA ALA A 423 23.19 59.71 2.27
C ALA A 423 22.68 60.46 3.51
N GLY A 424 22.99 59.93 4.70
CA GLY A 424 22.56 60.45 6.00
C GLY A 424 21.12 60.12 6.39
N ARG A 425 20.34 59.42 5.54
CA ARG A 425 18.94 59.08 5.83
C ARG A 425 18.75 57.67 6.37
N LEU A 426 17.66 57.50 7.12
CA LEU A 426 17.22 56.23 7.67
C LEU A 426 16.03 55.70 6.88
N TYR A 427 16.13 54.45 6.45
CA TYR A 427 15.07 53.72 5.74
C TYR A 427 14.66 52.49 6.52
N ASP A 428 13.37 52.15 6.43
CA ASP A 428 12.69 51.15 7.21
C ASP A 428 11.88 50.25 6.27
N PHE A 429 12.35 49.03 6.01
CA PHE A 429 11.60 48.05 5.24
C PHE A 429 10.96 47.03 6.19
N THR A 430 9.68 46.76 6.00
CA THR A 430 8.94 45.69 6.68
C THR A 430 8.29 44.77 5.67
N CYS A 431 8.40 43.46 5.87
CA CYS A 431 7.46 42.48 5.35
C CYS A 431 6.43 42.14 6.44
N SER A 432 5.23 41.71 6.06
CA SER A 432 4.18 41.24 6.99
C SER A 432 3.28 40.23 6.30
N THR A 433 3.08 39.05 6.90
CA THR A 433 2.23 37.97 6.38
C THR A 433 1.20 37.52 7.42
N ALA A 434 0.24 36.68 7.03
CA ALA A 434 -0.74 36.11 7.94
C ALA A 434 -0.29 34.81 8.63
N SER A 435 0.61 34.03 8.01
CA SER A 435 0.83 32.62 8.39
C SER A 435 2.19 32.02 8.03
N ILE A 436 3.06 32.76 7.33
CA ILE A 436 4.42 32.31 6.99
C ILE A 436 5.46 33.28 7.56
N ASP A 437 6.67 32.76 7.71
CA ASP A 437 7.88 33.55 7.91
C ASP A 437 8.28 34.22 6.59
N CYS A 438 8.72 35.48 6.61
CA CYS A 438 9.27 36.13 5.41
C CYS A 438 10.62 36.79 5.71
N ASP A 439 11.70 36.13 5.33
CA ASP A 439 13.06 36.66 5.51
C ASP A 439 13.25 37.90 4.61
N VAL A 440 13.78 38.98 5.19
CA VAL A 440 14.11 40.22 4.45
C VAL A 440 15.62 40.44 4.47
N TYR A 441 16.22 40.48 3.28
CA TYR A 441 17.63 40.81 3.09
C TYR A 441 17.76 42.18 2.44
N LEU A 442 18.63 43.05 2.97
CA LEU A 442 19.05 44.30 2.33
C LEU A 442 20.43 44.09 1.70
N LEU A 443 20.56 44.39 0.41
CA LEU A 443 21.76 44.16 -0.39
C LEU A 443 22.29 45.46 -1.02
N ASP A 444 23.60 45.50 -1.24
CA ASP A 444 24.27 46.59 -1.95
C ASP A 444 24.08 46.52 -3.48
N ALA A 445 24.56 47.54 -4.19
CA ALA A 445 24.50 47.64 -5.65
C ALA A 445 25.26 46.53 -6.43
N THR A 446 25.93 45.61 -5.74
CA THR A 446 26.60 44.43 -6.31
C THR A 446 26.01 43.11 -5.82
N GLY A 447 24.93 43.14 -5.02
CA GLY A 447 24.24 41.96 -4.52
C GLY A 447 24.84 41.35 -3.24
N ASN A 448 25.72 42.05 -2.50
CA ASN A 448 26.15 41.57 -1.19
C ASN A 448 25.11 41.94 -0.12
N VAL A 449 24.71 40.99 0.72
CA VAL A 449 23.85 41.26 1.89
C VAL A 449 24.60 42.15 2.89
N VAL A 450 24.05 43.31 3.23
CA VAL A 450 24.60 44.26 4.21
C VAL A 450 23.82 44.29 5.53
N ALA A 451 22.55 43.83 5.52
CA ALA A 451 21.74 43.52 6.69
C ALA A 451 20.67 42.49 6.31
N ALA A 452 20.16 41.76 7.29
CA ALA A 452 18.99 40.90 7.11
C ALA A 452 18.20 40.81 8.42
N ASP A 453 16.91 40.53 8.30
CA ASP A 453 16.07 40.01 9.37
C ASP A 453 15.52 38.66 8.90
N THR A 454 15.92 37.61 9.62
CA THR A 454 15.50 36.22 9.40
C THR A 454 14.99 35.62 10.72
N THR A 455 14.30 36.44 11.51
CA THR A 455 13.73 36.01 12.79
C THR A 455 12.34 35.45 12.58
N SER A 456 12.13 34.20 13.00
CA SER A 456 10.98 33.39 12.60
C SER A 456 9.64 33.95 13.10
N THR A 457 9.04 34.83 12.30
CA THR A 457 7.96 35.75 12.71
C THR A 457 7.13 36.16 11.50
N THR A 458 5.87 36.54 11.75
CA THR A 458 4.99 37.02 10.66
C THR A 458 5.25 38.48 10.26
N VAL A 459 6.21 39.17 10.88
CA VAL A 459 6.55 40.59 10.61
C VAL A 459 8.06 40.82 10.82
N THR A 460 8.83 40.72 9.75
CA THR A 460 10.28 41.02 9.73
C THR A 460 10.55 42.46 9.30
N ARG A 461 11.71 43.00 9.71
CA ARG A 461 11.99 44.44 9.67
C ARG A 461 13.47 44.78 9.57
N VAL A 462 13.91 45.21 8.38
CA VAL A 462 15.26 45.77 8.16
C VAL A 462 15.18 47.30 8.11
N ARG A 463 15.51 47.95 9.24
CA ARG A 463 15.81 49.39 9.28
C ARG A 463 17.31 49.64 9.22
N ARG A 464 17.75 50.62 8.43
CA ARG A 464 19.17 51.00 8.34
C ARG A 464 19.35 52.48 8.01
N LYS A 465 20.44 53.04 8.55
CA LYS A 465 21.00 54.35 8.27
C LYS A 465 22.05 54.25 7.14
N PHE A 466 21.92 55.07 6.10
CA PHE A 466 22.73 54.94 4.89
C PHE A 466 23.80 56.04 4.84
N THR A 467 25.07 55.67 4.99
CA THR A 467 26.20 56.62 4.98
C THR A 467 26.53 57.14 3.58
N THR A 468 26.17 56.39 2.54
CA THR A 468 26.29 56.77 1.12
C THR A 468 24.93 56.72 0.44
N GLY A 469 24.72 57.59 -0.54
CA GLY A 469 23.57 57.51 -1.44
C GLY A 469 23.85 56.59 -2.62
N GLY A 470 22.82 55.97 -3.17
CA GLY A 470 22.92 55.02 -4.28
C GLY A 470 21.75 54.05 -4.35
N THR A 471 21.76 53.16 -5.34
CA THR A 471 20.78 52.08 -5.44
C THR A 471 21.11 50.97 -4.44
N PHE A 472 20.09 50.51 -3.71
CA PHE A 472 20.13 49.34 -2.84
C PHE A 472 18.92 48.46 -3.13
N TYR A 473 19.01 47.20 -2.74
CA TYR A 473 18.00 46.18 -3.04
C TYR A 473 17.46 45.57 -1.75
N TYR A 474 16.16 45.28 -1.71
CA TYR A 474 15.60 44.32 -0.76
C TYR A 474 15.26 43.04 -1.52
N ARG A 475 15.51 41.89 -0.90
CA ARG A 475 15.06 40.57 -1.34
C ARG A 475 14.20 39.99 -0.23
N VAL A 476 12.98 39.60 -0.54
CA VAL A 476 12.02 39.01 0.41
C VAL A 476 11.77 37.57 -0.01
N VAL A 477 11.82 36.62 0.92
CA VAL A 477 11.57 35.20 0.61
C VAL A 477 10.71 34.53 1.67
N ALA A 478 9.83 33.64 1.26
CA ALA A 478 8.98 32.86 2.17
C ALA A 478 9.78 31.74 2.88
N SER A 479 10.11 31.94 4.16
CA SER A 479 11.05 31.10 4.91
C SER A 479 10.39 29.95 5.70
N SER A 480 9.30 29.36 5.19
CA SER A 480 8.74 28.15 5.80
C SER A 480 9.42 26.88 5.29
N GLY A 481 10.08 26.15 6.19
CA GLY A 481 10.73 24.89 5.88
C GLY A 481 9.75 23.82 5.38
N TRP A 482 9.86 23.49 4.08
CA TRP A 482 9.01 22.60 3.28
C TRP A 482 7.65 23.19 2.87
N ASN A 483 7.42 23.26 1.56
CA ASN A 483 6.19 23.65 0.88
C ASN A 483 5.49 24.90 1.45
N VAL A 484 6.08 26.07 1.18
CA VAL A 484 5.33 27.34 1.18
C VAL A 484 4.09 27.14 0.31
N SER A 485 2.91 27.37 0.87
CA SER A 485 1.68 27.47 0.07
C SER A 485 1.58 28.88 -0.47
N TYR A 486 1.26 29.02 -1.77
CA TYR A 486 1.13 30.32 -2.45
C TYR A 486 0.25 31.27 -1.61
N THR A 487 0.78 32.43 -1.27
CA THR A 487 0.22 33.27 -0.20
C THR A 487 0.55 34.74 -0.40
N SER A 488 -0.34 35.62 0.06
CA SER A 488 -0.12 37.06 0.00
C SER A 488 0.58 37.58 1.25
N TYR A 489 1.34 38.64 1.06
CA TYR A 489 1.93 39.42 2.14
C TYR A 489 1.74 40.92 1.88
N THR A 490 2.36 41.75 2.69
CA THR A 490 2.37 43.20 2.52
C THR A 490 3.74 43.73 2.89
N TYR A 491 4.38 44.45 1.98
CA TYR A 491 5.62 45.16 2.27
C TYR A 491 5.38 46.65 2.48
N ARG A 492 6.38 47.32 3.06
CA ARG A 492 6.49 48.79 3.05
C ARG A 492 7.94 49.18 3.19
N LEU A 493 8.40 50.07 2.32
CA LEU A 493 9.58 50.90 2.54
C LEU A 493 9.13 52.27 3.06
N GLN A 494 9.60 52.69 4.23
CA GLN A 494 9.39 54.03 4.77
C GLN A 494 10.74 54.77 4.89
N ASP A 495 10.75 56.05 4.53
CA ASP A 495 11.84 56.98 4.83
C ASP A 495 11.51 57.67 6.17
N LEU A 496 12.42 57.56 7.14
CA LEU A 496 12.20 58.04 8.50
C LEU A 496 12.81 59.42 8.76
N GLY A 497 13.61 59.96 7.82
CA GLY A 497 14.34 61.21 8.01
C GLY A 497 15.84 61.00 8.14
N VAL A 498 16.44 61.82 9.00
CA VAL A 498 17.81 61.76 9.50
C VAL A 498 17.73 61.54 11.01
N ASP A 499 18.85 61.24 11.67
CA ASP A 499 18.98 61.22 13.13
C ASP A 499 18.30 62.43 13.80
N ASP A 500 17.70 62.22 14.99
CA ASP A 500 17.53 63.33 15.93
C ASP A 500 18.85 63.74 16.62
N HIS A 501 19.74 62.77 16.93
CA HIS A 501 21.06 62.99 17.53
C HIS A 501 22.21 62.18 16.90
N GLY A 502 23.41 62.76 16.85
CA GLY A 502 24.49 62.26 16.01
C GLY A 502 25.43 61.23 16.66
N ASP A 503 25.69 60.12 15.96
CA ASP A 503 26.56 58.96 16.32
C ASP A 503 27.99 59.22 16.81
N THR A 504 28.51 60.45 16.76
CA THR A 504 29.93 60.72 17.00
C THR A 504 30.20 62.05 17.70
N LEU A 505 31.36 62.15 18.36
CA LEU A 505 31.89 63.40 18.90
C LEU A 505 31.95 64.54 17.86
N ALA A 506 32.11 64.23 16.56
CA ALA A 506 32.15 65.21 15.47
C ALA A 506 30.74 65.66 15.00
N THR A 507 29.70 64.86 15.27
CA THR A 507 28.30 65.13 14.92
C THR A 507 27.42 65.47 16.13
N ALA A 508 28.03 65.57 17.32
CA ALA A 508 27.35 65.68 18.60
C ALA A 508 26.44 66.92 18.73
N THR A 509 25.14 66.70 18.94
CA THR A 509 24.11 67.75 19.01
C THR A 509 24.42 68.79 20.10
N PRO A 510 24.56 70.08 19.77
CA PRO A 510 24.79 71.13 20.77
C PRO A 510 23.56 71.34 21.65
N ILE A 511 23.74 71.22 22.97
CA ILE A 511 22.69 71.41 23.97
C ILE A 511 23.06 72.47 25.03
N THR A 512 22.05 73.05 25.64
CA THR A 512 22.18 74.02 26.74
C THR A 512 21.42 73.54 27.98
N PRO A 513 21.83 73.92 29.20
CA PRO A 513 21.14 73.49 30.41
C PRO A 513 19.68 73.98 30.48
N SER A 514 18.76 73.08 30.82
CA SER A 514 17.31 73.31 30.85
C SER A 514 16.65 72.50 31.97
N ALA A 515 15.54 73.03 32.50
CA ALA A 515 14.68 72.34 33.47
C ALA A 515 13.60 71.45 32.80
N SER A 516 13.51 71.48 31.46
CA SER A 516 12.64 70.59 30.67
C SER A 516 13.35 69.29 30.32
N TRP A 517 12.59 68.21 30.15
CA TRP A 517 13.06 67.01 29.46
C TRP A 517 12.86 67.18 27.96
N VAL A 518 13.77 66.64 27.16
CA VAL A 518 13.72 66.65 25.69
C VAL A 518 13.57 65.19 25.21
N PRO A 519 12.60 64.87 24.35
CA PRO A 519 12.48 63.54 23.76
C PRO A 519 13.59 63.30 22.73
N ALA A 520 14.04 62.05 22.66
CA ALA A 520 15.07 61.56 21.75
C ALA A 520 14.78 60.10 21.39
N GLN A 521 15.45 59.54 20.39
CA GLN A 521 15.29 58.14 19.99
C GLN A 521 16.63 57.41 19.86
N PHE A 522 16.55 56.07 19.88
CA PHE A 522 17.53 55.21 19.24
C PHE A 522 16.86 54.61 18.01
N GLU A 523 17.02 55.25 16.86
CA GLU A 523 16.37 54.90 15.60
C GLU A 523 16.87 53.61 14.95
N VAL A 524 18.08 53.11 15.19
CA VAL A 524 18.59 51.83 14.68
C VAL A 524 19.25 50.99 15.78
N SER A 525 19.55 49.72 15.47
CA SER A 525 20.35 48.91 16.36
C SER A 525 21.77 49.49 16.45
N ARG A 526 22.21 49.73 17.69
CA ARG A 526 23.55 50.27 18.04
C ARG A 526 23.76 51.78 17.79
N ASP A 527 22.70 52.59 17.68
CA ASP A 527 22.82 54.05 17.73
C ASP A 527 23.52 54.53 19.01
N GLU A 528 24.19 55.69 18.91
CA GLU A 528 24.82 56.38 20.03
C GLU A 528 24.56 57.89 19.98
N ASP A 529 23.84 58.44 20.96
CA ASP A 529 23.53 59.87 20.94
C ASP A 529 24.63 60.68 21.60
N TRP A 530 25.39 61.41 20.78
CA TRP A 530 26.37 62.36 21.28
C TRP A 530 25.76 63.75 21.40
N PHE A 531 25.96 64.35 22.56
CA PHE A 531 25.56 65.71 22.89
C PHE A 531 26.80 66.53 23.26
N SER A 532 26.86 67.79 22.85
CA SER A 532 27.95 68.71 23.19
C SER A 532 27.43 69.91 24.00
N PHE A 533 28.15 70.31 25.06
CA PHE A 533 27.77 71.47 25.87
C PHE A 533 28.99 72.23 26.39
N THR A 534 28.84 73.54 26.60
CA THR A 534 29.89 74.38 27.21
C THR A 534 29.70 74.44 28.72
N ALA A 535 30.64 73.87 29.47
CA ALA A 535 30.63 73.88 30.94
C ALA A 535 31.49 75.03 31.49
N THR A 536 31.05 75.66 32.58
CA THR A 536 31.82 76.68 33.31
C THR A 536 32.43 76.07 34.57
N ALA A 537 33.73 76.30 34.80
CA ALA A 537 34.46 75.79 35.96
C ALA A 537 33.75 76.06 37.30
N GLY A 538 33.78 75.09 38.21
CA GLY A 538 33.22 75.21 39.56
C GLY A 538 31.71 74.97 39.69
N ARG A 539 30.93 75.10 38.60
CA ARG A 539 29.48 74.83 38.59
C ARG A 539 29.19 73.33 38.59
N LEU A 540 28.10 72.91 39.23
CA LEU A 540 27.67 71.51 39.26
C LEU A 540 26.66 71.25 38.13
N TYR A 541 26.96 70.30 37.26
CA TYR A 541 26.06 69.85 36.20
C TYR A 541 25.50 68.47 36.52
N GLU A 542 24.26 68.21 36.10
CA GLU A 542 23.65 66.88 36.04
C GLU A 542 23.13 66.64 34.63
N PHE A 543 23.56 65.56 33.98
CA PHE A 543 22.84 65.01 32.83
C PHE A 543 22.11 63.75 33.26
N SER A 544 20.86 63.63 32.85
CA SER A 544 19.96 62.52 33.16
C SER A 544 19.31 62.00 31.88
N CYS A 545 19.18 60.69 31.75
CA CYS A 545 18.49 59.97 30.67
C CYS A 545 17.42 59.07 31.29
N SER A 546 16.22 59.03 30.70
CA SER A 546 15.06 58.30 31.23
C SER A 546 14.29 57.60 30.11
N THR A 547 13.90 56.35 30.35
CA THR A 547 13.22 55.48 29.37
C THR A 547 12.49 54.35 30.11
N ALA A 548 11.50 53.74 29.44
CA ALA A 548 10.62 52.72 30.03
C ALA A 548 10.98 51.27 29.66
N SER A 549 11.80 51.05 28.63
CA SER A 549 12.00 49.74 27.99
C SER A 549 13.44 49.21 28.00
N ILE A 550 14.43 50.06 28.25
CA ILE A 550 15.87 49.72 28.25
C ILE A 550 16.57 50.47 29.39
N ASP A 551 17.86 50.20 29.59
CA ASP A 551 18.72 51.05 30.42
C ASP A 551 19.44 52.08 29.54
N CYS A 552 19.60 53.32 30.02
CA CYS A 552 20.53 54.27 29.40
C CYS A 552 21.93 54.08 29.98
N ASP A 553 22.90 53.73 29.16
CA ASP A 553 24.32 53.89 29.50
C ASP A 553 24.74 55.34 29.21
N LEU A 554 25.33 56.03 30.19
CA LEU A 554 25.66 57.45 30.10
C LEU A 554 27.15 57.72 30.37
N TYR A 555 27.85 58.20 29.36
CA TYR A 555 29.27 58.56 29.44
C TYR A 555 29.44 60.07 29.30
N LEU A 556 30.23 60.69 30.18
CA LEU A 556 30.72 62.06 30.08
C LEU A 556 32.18 62.04 29.63
N LEU A 557 32.51 62.82 28.60
CA LEU A 557 33.83 62.82 27.94
C LEU A 557 34.42 64.24 27.83
N ASP A 558 35.75 64.31 27.75
CA ASP A 558 36.49 65.54 27.45
C ASP A 558 36.49 65.86 25.94
N SER A 559 37.13 66.98 25.59
CA SER A 559 37.26 67.48 24.21
C SER A 559 37.97 66.52 23.25
N GLU A 560 38.74 65.59 23.79
CA GLU A 560 39.51 64.57 23.09
C GLU A 560 38.77 63.23 23.01
N GLY A 561 37.52 63.15 23.51
CA GLY A 561 36.69 61.96 23.45
C GLY A 561 37.04 60.89 24.49
N LYS A 562 37.74 61.25 25.57
CA LYS A 562 38.09 60.34 26.66
C LYS A 562 37.09 60.49 27.81
N VAL A 563 36.61 59.34 28.31
CA VAL A 563 35.64 59.28 29.41
C VAL A 563 36.23 59.86 30.70
N ILE A 564 35.52 60.84 31.28
CA ILE A 564 35.78 61.46 32.59
C ILE A 564 34.98 60.74 33.68
N VAL A 565 33.70 60.48 33.41
CA VAL A 565 32.74 59.81 34.30
C VAL A 565 31.81 58.95 33.45
N ALA A 566 31.46 57.76 33.92
CA ALA A 566 30.38 56.96 33.35
C ALA A 566 29.37 56.60 34.43
N ASN A 567 28.11 56.41 34.03
CA ASN A 567 27.11 55.71 34.81
C ASN A 567 26.41 54.69 33.91
N THR A 568 26.52 53.42 34.29
CA THR A 568 26.04 52.25 33.55
C THR A 568 25.20 51.36 34.47
N THR A 569 24.46 51.97 35.41
CA THR A 569 23.55 51.25 36.31
C THR A 569 22.27 50.88 35.58
N SER A 570 21.88 49.61 35.68
CA SER A 570 20.62 49.09 35.12
C SER A 570 19.41 49.68 35.87
N THR A 571 18.99 50.87 35.43
CA THR A 571 17.90 51.67 35.99
C THR A 571 17.24 52.49 34.89
N SER A 572 15.91 52.55 34.90
CA SER A 572 15.09 53.37 33.99
C SER A 572 15.31 54.90 34.06
N THR A 573 16.21 55.39 34.92
CA THR A 573 16.67 56.79 34.90
C THR A 573 18.11 56.90 35.40
N THR A 574 19.06 56.82 34.46
CA THR A 574 20.50 56.97 34.69
C THR A 574 20.90 58.45 34.71
N ARG A 575 21.87 58.82 35.56
CA ARG A 575 22.39 60.20 35.64
C ARG A 575 23.87 60.30 35.99
N VAL A 576 24.53 61.33 35.45
CA VAL A 576 25.92 61.71 35.79
C VAL A 576 25.92 63.12 36.39
N ARG A 577 26.41 63.24 37.63
CA ARG A 577 26.71 64.53 38.28
C ARG A 577 28.20 64.81 38.20
N TRP A 578 28.58 66.00 37.74
CA TRP A 578 29.99 66.37 37.59
C TRP A 578 30.23 67.87 37.77
N ARG A 579 31.47 68.23 38.14
CA ARG A 579 31.92 69.61 38.33
C ARG A 579 33.22 69.82 37.55
N PRO A 580 33.23 70.59 36.45
CA PRO A 580 34.47 70.99 35.78
C PRO A 580 35.43 71.72 36.72
N THR A 581 36.71 71.37 36.64
CA THR A 581 37.83 72.18 37.17
C THR A 581 38.25 73.29 36.20
N THR A 582 38.03 73.08 34.89
CA THR A 582 38.30 74.03 33.81
C THR A 582 37.05 74.22 32.95
N GLY A 583 36.81 75.45 32.47
CA GLY A 583 35.74 75.71 31.51
C GLY A 583 36.13 75.21 30.11
N GLY A 584 35.14 74.80 29.31
CA GLY A 584 35.37 74.24 27.97
C GLY A 584 34.14 73.53 27.41
N THR A 585 34.28 72.94 26.22
CA THR A 585 33.27 72.05 25.64
C THR A 585 33.48 70.63 26.14
N PHE A 586 32.41 69.99 26.60
CA PHE A 586 32.39 68.60 27.06
C PHE A 586 31.25 67.86 26.37
N TYR A 587 31.35 66.53 26.33
CA TYR A 587 30.45 65.68 25.57
C TYR A 587 29.74 64.69 26.48
N TYR A 588 28.46 64.44 26.22
CA TYR A 588 27.77 63.25 26.71
C TYR A 588 27.56 62.28 25.56
N ARG A 589 27.73 61.00 25.80
CA ARG A 589 27.39 59.89 24.89
C ARG A 589 26.38 59.02 25.61
N VAL A 590 25.22 58.83 25.02
CA VAL A 590 24.13 57.98 25.53
C VAL A 590 24.03 56.74 24.66
N VAL A 591 23.88 55.57 25.26
CA VAL A 591 23.80 54.29 24.53
C VAL A 591 22.69 53.42 25.11
N ALA A 592 21.98 52.71 24.24
CA ALA A 592 21.00 51.70 24.63
C ALA A 592 21.66 50.47 25.29
N ALA A 593 21.58 50.35 26.61
CA ALA A 593 22.21 49.27 27.37
C ALA A 593 21.28 48.05 27.54
N SER A 594 21.01 47.32 26.46
CA SER A 594 20.72 45.88 26.56
C SER A 594 21.22 45.11 25.32
N GLY A 595 21.35 43.79 25.44
CA GLY A 595 22.21 43.00 24.57
C GLY A 595 21.78 42.93 23.10
N TRP A 596 22.50 43.65 22.23
CA TRP A 596 22.54 43.55 20.76
C TRP A 596 21.24 43.78 19.95
N ASN A 597 20.06 43.64 20.55
CA ASN A 597 18.76 43.71 19.88
C ASN A 597 17.82 44.80 20.44
N VAL A 598 18.35 45.91 20.97
CA VAL A 598 17.55 47.13 21.09
C VAL A 598 17.36 47.69 19.69
N SER A 599 16.16 47.52 19.16
CA SER A 599 15.71 48.17 17.93
C SER A 599 14.52 49.06 18.28
N TYR A 600 14.70 50.37 18.07
CA TYR A 600 13.65 51.39 18.17
C TYR A 600 13.14 51.60 19.61
N THR A 601 13.74 52.54 20.33
CA THR A 601 13.23 53.00 21.63
C THR A 601 13.37 54.50 21.75
N SER A 602 12.25 55.17 22.03
CA SER A 602 12.25 56.57 22.45
C SER A 602 12.66 56.67 23.92
N TYR A 603 13.45 57.69 24.24
CA TYR A 603 13.80 58.06 25.60
C TYR A 603 13.60 59.56 25.79
N SER A 604 14.03 60.10 26.92
CA SER A 604 14.17 61.54 27.09
C SER A 604 15.42 61.87 27.90
N TYR A 605 16.06 62.98 27.56
CA TYR A 605 17.24 63.48 28.25
C TYR A 605 17.00 64.86 28.89
N GLN A 606 17.87 65.20 29.83
CA GLN A 606 17.87 66.49 30.50
C GLN A 606 19.29 66.83 30.99
N LEU A 607 19.77 68.03 30.65
CA LEU A 607 20.98 68.63 31.22
C LEU A 607 20.58 69.78 32.16
N GLN A 608 20.87 69.67 33.46
CA GLN A 608 20.67 70.73 34.44
C GLN A 608 21.99 71.39 34.85
N ASP A 609 21.97 72.70 35.05
CA ASP A 609 23.01 73.46 35.77
C ASP A 609 22.49 73.72 37.19
N LEU A 610 23.04 72.99 38.16
CA LEU A 610 22.68 73.04 39.58
C LEU A 610 23.42 74.16 40.33
N GLY A 611 24.15 75.03 39.61
CA GLY A 611 24.84 76.18 40.14
C GLY A 611 26.09 75.87 40.96
N GLU A 612 26.51 76.84 41.77
CA GLU A 612 27.58 76.66 42.74
C GLU A 612 27.05 75.94 43.98
N TYR A 613 27.67 74.80 44.31
CA TYR A 613 27.29 74.01 45.48
C TYR A 613 27.77 74.69 46.76
N THR A 614 26.93 75.59 47.28
CA THR A 614 27.12 76.22 48.59
C THR A 614 26.95 75.16 49.68
N VAL A 615 28.07 74.66 50.20
CA VAL A 615 28.08 73.84 51.42
C VAL A 615 27.56 74.70 52.56
N LYS A 616 26.29 74.49 52.94
CA LYS A 616 25.76 75.00 54.21
C LYS A 616 26.41 74.22 55.35
N VAL A 617 27.56 74.70 55.81
CA VAL A 617 28.12 74.32 57.10
C VAL A 617 27.11 74.76 58.18
N GLN A 618 26.63 73.81 58.96
CA GLN A 618 25.94 74.04 60.24
C GLN A 618 26.88 73.61 61.38
#